data_AF-A0A1Y4CQ24-F1
#
_entry.id   AF-A0A1Y4CQ24-F1
#
_cell.length_a   1.000
_cell.length_b   1.000
_cell.length_c   1.000
_cell.angle_alpha   90.00
_cell.angle_beta   90.00
_cell.angle_gamma   90.00
#
_symmetry.space_group_name_H-M   'P 1'
#
loop_
_entity.id
_entity.type
_entity.pdbx_description
1 polymer ?
#
loop_
_entity_poly.entity_id
_entity_poly.type
_entity_poly.pdbx_seq_one_letter_code
_entity_poly.pdbx_strand_id
1 'polypeptide(L)'
;MALDDPRLPPKLLPVDPNFHTTFGDVWFLMEFLKKHGLDSVLGGVFQKKTLCQRLWVHILHSVVKDGSKISCEDWVGRSFVSYLIDAVPLHSLKSDTSYFAAMGEDRAKMAFFKAFVDLMKGQYPGFGKCCYVDSTPLPNDIENNPFNA
;
A
#
# COMPACT_ATOMS: atom_id res chain seq x y z
N MET A 1 -29.24 34.80 -4.50
CA MET A 1 -30.61 34.29 -4.54
C MET A 1 -30.54 32.82 -4.14
N ALA A 2 -31.14 32.44 -3.00
CA ALA A 2 -31.08 31.15 -2.25
C ALA A 2 -30.49 31.27 -0.82
N LEU A 3 -31.03 32.20 -0.01
CA LEU A 3 -30.74 32.29 1.43
C LEU A 3 -31.84 31.67 2.31
N ASP A 4 -32.97 31.25 1.71
CA ASP A 4 -34.20 30.87 2.44
C ASP A 4 -34.64 29.41 2.20
N ASP A 5 -33.74 28.48 1.82
CA ASP A 5 -34.12 27.07 1.74
C ASP A 5 -34.06 26.43 3.14
N PRO A 6 -35.21 26.08 3.75
CA PRO A 6 -35.27 25.52 5.10
C PRO A 6 -34.65 24.10 5.21
N ARG A 7 -34.28 23.49 4.08
CA ARG A 7 -33.58 22.19 4.04
C ARG A 7 -32.07 22.34 4.17
N LEU A 8 -31.52 23.54 3.98
CA LEU A 8 -30.10 23.80 4.11
C LEU A 8 -29.78 24.24 5.54
N PRO A 9 -28.74 23.66 6.17
CA PRO A 9 -28.34 24.12 7.51
C PRO A 9 -27.92 25.59 7.46
N PRO A 10 -28.20 26.39 8.50
CA PRO A 10 -27.97 27.84 8.53
C PRO A 10 -26.50 28.27 8.42
N LYS A 11 -25.58 27.30 8.43
CA LYS A 11 -24.17 27.47 8.14
C LYS A 11 -23.72 26.27 7.33
N LEU A 12 -23.61 26.43 6.02
CA LEU A 12 -22.75 25.54 5.24
C LEU A 12 -21.34 25.71 5.83
N LEU A 13 -20.69 24.59 6.17
CA LEU A 13 -19.28 24.62 6.57
C LEU A 13 -18.50 25.40 5.51
N PRO A 14 -17.50 26.22 5.87
CA PRO A 14 -16.68 26.89 4.87
C PRO A 14 -15.99 25.82 4.03
N VAL A 15 -16.56 25.55 2.86
CA VAL A 15 -15.93 24.74 1.82
C VAL A 15 -14.97 25.67 1.13
N ASP A 16 -13.67 25.39 1.19
CA ASP A 16 -12.71 26.07 0.33
C ASP A 16 -13.04 25.66 -1.12
N PRO A 17 -13.56 26.58 -1.96
CA PRO A 17 -14.00 26.25 -3.31
C PRO A 17 -12.84 25.79 -4.22
N ASN A 18 -11.59 25.92 -3.78
CA ASN A 18 -10.41 25.51 -4.53
C ASN A 18 -9.90 24.10 -4.16
N PHE A 19 -10.53 23.41 -3.21
CA PHE A 19 -10.07 22.10 -2.76
C PHE A 19 -10.72 20.97 -3.57
N HIS A 20 -10.09 20.59 -4.67
CA HIS A 20 -10.52 19.45 -5.49
C HIS A 20 -9.97 18.14 -4.91
N THR A 21 -10.85 17.28 -4.39
CA THR A 21 -10.48 15.94 -3.93
C THR A 21 -10.56 14.93 -5.08
N THR A 22 -9.46 14.22 -5.35
CA THR A 22 -9.45 13.10 -6.31
C THR A 22 -9.89 11.80 -5.64
N PHE A 23 -10.87 11.11 -6.26
CA PHE A 23 -11.49 9.92 -5.68
C PHE A 23 -11.21 8.63 -6.48
N GLY A 24 -11.44 8.65 -7.79
CA GLY A 24 -11.64 7.45 -8.61
C GLY A 24 -10.56 6.38 -8.50
N ASP A 25 -9.33 6.69 -8.89
CA ASP A 25 -8.29 5.68 -9.10
C ASP A 25 -7.86 4.98 -7.81
N VAL A 26 -7.83 5.72 -6.70
CA VAL A 26 -7.49 5.18 -5.38
C VAL A 26 -8.57 4.21 -4.90
N TRP A 27 -9.86 4.54 -5.09
CA TRP A 27 -10.95 3.68 -4.63
C TRP A 27 -10.94 2.36 -5.40
N PHE A 28 -10.74 2.42 -6.72
CA PHE A 28 -10.59 1.22 -7.55
C PHE A 28 -9.43 0.34 -7.11
N LEU A 29 -8.26 0.92 -6.81
CA LEU A 29 -7.12 0.17 -6.32
C LEU A 29 -7.41 -0.50 -4.96
N MET A 30 -8.04 0.22 -4.03
CA MET A 30 -8.41 -0.34 -2.74
C MET A 30 -9.39 -1.53 -2.88
N GLU A 31 -10.43 -1.38 -3.70
CA GLU A 31 -11.39 -2.47 -3.95
C GLU A 31 -10.74 -3.66 -4.66
N PHE A 32 -9.81 -3.41 -5.60
CA PHE A 32 -9.01 -4.47 -6.21
C PHE A 32 -8.20 -5.24 -5.17
N LEU A 33 -7.48 -4.55 -4.28
CA LEU A 33 -6.66 -5.18 -3.24
C LEU A 33 -7.53 -6.01 -2.28
N LYS A 34 -8.68 -5.49 -1.85
CA LYS A 34 -9.65 -6.23 -1.01
C LYS A 34 -10.20 -7.46 -1.71
N LYS A 35 -10.64 -7.33 -2.97
CA LYS A 35 -11.21 -8.43 -3.75
C LYS A 35 -10.24 -9.60 -3.86
N HIS A 36 -8.94 -9.32 -3.93
CA HIS A 36 -7.89 -10.33 -4.01
C HIS A 36 -7.32 -10.77 -2.65
N GLY A 37 -7.84 -10.22 -1.53
CA GLY A 37 -7.38 -10.54 -0.16
C GLY A 37 -6.02 -9.95 0.21
N LEU A 38 -5.50 -9.03 -0.61
CA LEU A 38 -4.21 -8.37 -0.38
C LEU A 38 -4.30 -7.30 0.71
N ASP A 39 -5.48 -6.78 0.99
CA ASP A 39 -5.71 -5.85 2.10
C ASP A 39 -5.32 -6.46 3.46
N SER A 40 -5.66 -7.75 3.66
CA SER A 40 -5.30 -8.50 4.86
C SER A 40 -3.80 -8.78 4.93
N VAL A 41 -3.16 -9.07 3.79
CA VAL A 41 -1.71 -9.26 3.69
C VAL A 41 -0.98 -7.98 4.08
N LEU A 42 -1.37 -6.85 3.50
CA LEU A 42 -0.79 -5.53 3.76
C LEU A 42 -1.06 -5.08 5.20
N GLY A 43 -2.27 -5.30 5.71
CA GLY A 43 -2.65 -4.99 7.08
C GLY A 43 -1.84 -5.77 8.13
N GLY A 44 -1.34 -6.95 7.78
CA GLY A 44 -0.54 -7.81 8.66
C GLY A 44 0.96 -7.46 8.74
N VAL A 45 1.47 -6.58 7.87
CA VAL A 45 2.91 -6.26 7.81
C VAL A 45 3.38 -5.53 9.06
N PHE A 46 2.62 -4.52 9.50
CA PHE A 46 2.98 -3.68 10.64
C PHE A 46 1.91 -3.72 11.73
N GLN A 47 2.34 -4.01 12.96
CA GLN A 47 1.46 -3.99 14.13
C GLN A 47 1.05 -2.57 14.54
N LYS A 48 1.92 -1.58 14.27
CA LYS A 48 1.65 -0.19 14.62
C LYS A 48 0.73 0.45 13.58
N LYS A 49 -0.47 0.89 13.99
CA LYS A 49 -1.47 1.56 13.13
C LYS A 49 -0.85 2.67 12.26
N THR A 50 0.04 3.49 12.82
CA THR A 50 0.71 4.57 12.08
C THR A 50 1.56 4.06 10.92
N LEU A 51 2.30 2.96 11.10
CA LEU A 51 3.13 2.36 10.05
C LEU A 51 2.27 1.63 9.02
N CYS A 52 1.19 0.98 9.46
CA CYS A 52 0.22 0.37 8.56
C CYS A 52 -0.44 1.42 7.64
N GLN A 53 -0.87 2.57 8.19
CA GLN A 53 -1.41 3.66 7.37
C GLN A 53 -0.36 4.29 6.45
N ARG A 54 0.90 4.43 6.89
CA ARG A 54 1.99 4.86 6.00
C ARG A 54 2.20 3.89 4.84
N LEU A 55 2.17 2.57 5.10
CA LEU A 55 2.24 1.54 4.06
C LEU A 55 1.13 1.72 3.03
N TRP A 56 -0.11 1.88 3.49
CA TRP A 56 -1.25 2.13 2.62
C TRP A 56 -1.06 3.40 1.78
N VAL A 57 -0.70 4.52 2.42
CA VAL A 57 -0.46 5.79 1.73
C VAL A 57 0.60 5.66 0.65
N HIS A 58 1.75 5.06 0.95
CA HIS A 58 2.85 4.93 0.00
C HIS A 58 2.54 3.95 -1.13
N ILE A 59 1.78 2.88 -0.88
CA ILE A 59 1.31 1.97 -1.96
C ILE A 59 0.34 2.70 -2.88
N LEU A 60 -0.67 3.36 -2.32
CA LEU A 60 -1.68 4.07 -3.10
C LEU A 60 -1.04 5.19 -3.92
N HIS A 61 -0.17 6.01 -3.30
CA HIS A 61 0.59 7.04 -4.00
C HIS A 61 1.49 6.43 -5.08
N SER A 62 2.23 5.36 -4.79
CA SER A 62 3.19 4.79 -5.74
C SER A 62 2.53 4.16 -6.98
N VAL A 63 1.35 3.57 -6.81
CA VAL A 63 0.61 2.91 -7.90
C VAL A 63 -0.26 3.89 -8.68
N VAL A 64 -0.87 4.86 -8.00
CA VAL A 64 -1.84 5.81 -8.61
C VAL A 64 -1.19 7.11 -9.06
N LYS A 65 0.01 7.46 -8.57
CA LYS A 65 0.71 8.65 -9.07
C LYS A 65 0.86 8.56 -10.58
N ASP A 66 0.52 9.66 -11.23
CA ASP A 66 0.80 9.86 -12.64
C ASP A 66 2.31 10.11 -12.84
N GLY A 67 2.71 10.41 -14.08
CA GLY A 67 4.08 10.82 -14.39
C GLY A 67 4.50 12.17 -13.77
N SER A 68 3.64 12.82 -12.98
CA SER A 68 3.98 14.05 -12.29
C SER A 68 4.93 13.77 -11.12
N LYS A 69 5.76 14.76 -10.78
CA LYS A 69 6.67 14.69 -9.63
C LYS A 69 6.01 15.14 -8.33
N ILE A 70 4.69 14.92 -8.19
CA ILE A 70 3.95 15.31 -6.99
C ILE A 70 4.47 14.54 -5.77
N SER A 71 4.71 15.27 -4.67
CA SER A 71 5.15 14.65 -3.42
C SER A 71 4.01 13.81 -2.81
N CYS A 72 4.36 12.85 -1.95
CA CYS A 72 3.37 12.03 -1.26
C CYS A 72 2.46 12.89 -0.36
N GLU A 73 3.04 13.85 0.35
CA GLU A 73 2.29 14.82 1.18
C GLU A 73 1.26 15.61 0.35
N ASP A 74 1.69 16.23 -0.75
CA ASP A 74 0.81 17.05 -1.60
C ASP A 74 -0.29 16.21 -2.26
N TRP A 75 0.05 14.98 -2.65
CA TRP A 75 -0.90 14.05 -3.25
C TRP A 75 -1.97 13.61 -2.26
N VAL A 76 -1.57 13.19 -1.06
CA VAL A 76 -2.53 12.81 0.00
C VAL A 76 -3.41 13.99 0.36
N GLY A 77 -2.84 15.18 0.47
CA GLY A 77 -3.57 16.41 0.75
C GLY A 77 -4.63 16.76 -0.30
N ARG A 78 -4.63 16.15 -1.49
CA ARG A 78 -5.64 16.34 -2.54
C ARG A 78 -6.45 15.08 -2.82
N SER A 79 -6.18 13.99 -2.12
CA SER A 79 -6.82 12.69 -2.34
C SER A 79 -7.81 12.38 -1.23
N PHE A 80 -8.84 11.60 -1.54
CA PHE A 80 -9.76 11.11 -0.51
C PHE A 80 -9.07 10.25 0.56
N VAL A 81 -7.86 9.75 0.28
CA VAL A 81 -7.01 9.08 1.26
C VAL A 81 -6.85 9.91 2.53
N SER A 82 -6.75 11.25 2.43
CA SER A 82 -6.65 12.15 3.59
C SER A 82 -7.77 11.96 4.63
N TYR A 83 -8.96 11.54 4.21
CA TYR A 83 -10.09 11.23 5.12
C TYR A 83 -9.98 9.84 5.76
N LEU A 84 -9.19 8.94 5.18
CA LEU A 84 -8.99 7.57 5.68
C LEU A 84 -7.83 7.43 6.67
N ILE A 85 -6.82 8.32 6.57
CA ILE A 85 -5.63 8.28 7.44
C ILE A 85 -5.73 9.25 8.60
N ASP A 86 -6.14 8.73 9.75
CA ASP A 86 -6.27 9.49 11.01
C ASP A 86 -5.03 9.47 11.90
N ALA A 87 -4.08 8.53 11.67
CA ALA A 87 -2.94 8.31 12.55
C ALA A 87 -1.62 8.85 12.00
N VAL A 88 -1.60 9.38 10.77
CA VAL A 88 -0.39 9.87 10.10
C VAL A 88 -0.49 11.38 9.86
N PRO A 89 0.35 12.20 10.53
CA PRO A 89 0.39 13.64 10.23
C PRO A 89 0.86 13.89 8.80
N LEU A 90 0.11 14.66 8.01
CA LEU A 90 0.41 14.88 6.58
C LEU A 90 1.83 15.37 6.31
N HIS A 91 2.30 16.37 7.06
CA HIS A 91 3.66 16.93 6.93
C HIS A 91 4.78 15.91 7.16
N SER A 92 4.49 14.80 7.83
CA SER A 92 5.45 13.73 8.07
C SER A 92 5.64 12.78 6.88
N LEU A 93 4.89 12.98 5.79
CA LEU A 93 5.02 12.21 4.54
C LEU A 93 6.06 12.81 3.59
N LYS A 94 6.52 14.04 3.83
CA LYS A 94 7.52 14.72 3.01
C LYS A 94 8.85 13.97 2.93
N SER A 95 9.30 13.47 4.08
CA SER A 95 10.53 12.70 4.27
C SER A 95 10.25 11.58 5.25
N ASP A 96 9.63 10.51 4.78
CA ASP A 96 9.15 9.42 5.63
C ASP A 96 10.23 8.38 5.97
N THR A 97 11.34 8.84 6.56
CA THR A 97 12.48 8.00 6.93
C THR A 97 12.05 6.84 7.84
N SER A 98 11.09 7.09 8.75
CA SER A 98 10.59 6.08 9.67
C SER A 98 9.91 4.91 8.95
N TYR A 99 9.13 5.20 7.91
CA TYR A 99 8.51 4.19 7.08
C TYR A 99 9.54 3.39 6.27
N PHE A 100 10.46 4.09 5.58
CA PHE A 100 11.46 3.42 4.75
C PHE A 100 12.42 2.55 5.56
N ALA A 101 12.80 3.00 6.77
CA ALA A 101 13.58 2.19 7.70
C ALA A 101 12.81 0.92 8.10
N ALA A 102 11.55 1.04 8.50
CA ALA A 102 10.71 -0.09 8.89
C ALA A 102 10.45 -1.09 7.74
N MET A 103 10.29 -0.59 6.51
CA MET A 103 10.18 -1.44 5.30
C MET A 103 11.49 -2.18 4.97
N GLY A 104 12.63 -1.60 5.34
CA GLY A 104 13.95 -2.22 5.19
C GLY A 104 14.17 -3.41 6.13
N GLU A 105 13.45 -3.48 7.25
CA GLU A 105 13.58 -4.55 8.23
C GLU A 105 13.13 -5.91 7.68
N ASP A 106 13.93 -6.95 7.93
CA ASP A 106 13.59 -8.30 7.48
C ASP A 106 12.32 -8.83 8.12
N ARG A 107 11.99 -8.37 9.33
CA ARG A 107 10.72 -8.72 9.99
C ARG A 107 9.51 -8.29 9.14
N ALA A 108 9.54 -7.08 8.58
CA ALA A 108 8.45 -6.57 7.74
C ALA A 108 8.34 -7.37 6.44
N LYS A 109 9.48 -7.64 5.78
CA LYS A 109 9.53 -8.48 4.57
C LYS A 109 8.99 -9.88 4.84
N MET A 110 9.46 -10.53 5.90
CA MET A 110 9.02 -11.87 6.28
C MET A 110 7.54 -11.91 6.66
N ALA A 111 7.03 -10.88 7.35
CA ALA A 111 5.61 -10.77 7.65
C ALA A 111 4.76 -10.69 6.37
N PHE A 112 5.16 -9.85 5.42
CA PHE A 112 4.52 -9.75 4.10
C PHE A 112 4.54 -11.09 3.36
N PHE A 113 5.72 -11.68 3.18
CA PHE A 113 5.85 -12.91 2.38
C PHE A 113 5.13 -14.10 3.01
N LYS A 114 5.16 -14.25 4.35
CA LYS A 114 4.38 -15.29 5.02
C LYS A 114 2.89 -15.13 4.76
N ALA A 115 2.35 -13.94 5.02
CA ALA A 115 0.93 -13.66 4.80
C ALA A 115 0.53 -13.82 3.32
N PHE A 116 1.39 -13.40 2.39
CA PHE A 116 1.16 -13.57 0.96
C PHE A 116 1.17 -15.04 0.55
N VAL A 117 2.15 -15.83 1.01
CA VAL A 117 2.22 -17.27 0.73
C VAL A 117 1.00 -18.00 1.27
N ASP A 118 0.54 -17.64 2.48
CA ASP A 118 -0.65 -18.23 3.08
C ASP A 118 -1.91 -17.91 2.26
N LEU A 119 -2.07 -16.66 1.83
CA LEU A 119 -3.13 -16.25 0.89
C LEU A 119 -3.07 -17.07 -0.40
N MET A 120 -1.89 -17.18 -1.01
CA MET A 120 -1.69 -17.88 -2.27
C MET A 120 -1.94 -19.39 -2.16
N LYS A 121 -1.55 -20.03 -1.05
CA LYS A 121 -1.85 -21.45 -0.80
C LYS A 121 -3.35 -21.69 -0.61
N GLY A 122 -4.06 -20.74 -0.01
CA GLY A 122 -5.51 -20.79 0.13
C GLY A 122 -6.24 -20.70 -1.21
N GLN A 123 -5.77 -19.84 -2.12
CA GLN A 123 -6.36 -19.67 -3.45
C GLN A 123 -5.90 -20.75 -4.45
N TYR A 124 -4.65 -21.20 -4.32
CA TYR A 124 -3.99 -22.13 -5.24
C TYR A 124 -3.26 -23.22 -4.45
N PRO A 125 -3.88 -24.39 -4.21
CA PRO A 125 -3.30 -25.46 -3.41
C PRO A 125 -1.97 -26.04 -3.93
N GLY A 126 -1.63 -25.77 -5.20
CA GLY A 126 -0.34 -26.12 -5.82
C GLY A 126 0.78 -25.11 -5.59
N PHE A 127 0.48 -23.93 -5.03
CA PHE A 127 1.43 -22.85 -4.86
C PHE A 127 2.57 -23.25 -3.91
N GLY A 128 3.82 -23.09 -4.36
CA GLY A 128 5.02 -23.45 -3.60
C GLY A 128 5.31 -24.95 -3.51
N LYS A 129 4.58 -25.81 -4.24
CA LYS A 129 4.87 -27.25 -4.33
C LYS A 129 5.77 -27.62 -5.52
N CYS A 130 6.02 -26.68 -6.43
CA CYS A 130 6.89 -26.88 -7.58
C CYS A 130 8.33 -26.59 -7.17
N CYS A 131 9.26 -27.51 -7.47
CA CYS A 131 10.69 -27.22 -7.41
C CYS A 131 11.10 -26.45 -8.67
N TYR A 132 11.78 -25.32 -8.50
CA TYR A 132 12.47 -24.67 -9.61
C TYR A 132 13.66 -25.56 -9.98
N VAL A 133 13.50 -26.34 -11.05
CA VAL A 133 14.62 -27.07 -11.65
C VAL A 133 15.29 -26.08 -12.60
N ASP A 134 16.39 -25.50 -12.15
CA ASP A 134 17.21 -24.66 -13.01
C ASP A 134 17.71 -25.49 -14.19
N SER A 135 17.31 -25.11 -15.40
CA SER A 135 17.62 -25.84 -16.63
C SER A 135 19.00 -25.52 -17.18
N THR A 136 19.81 -24.72 -16.47
CA THR A 136 21.27 -24.74 -16.65
C THR A 136 21.83 -25.88 -15.80
N PRO A 137 22.09 -27.07 -16.38
CA PRO A 137 22.93 -28.03 -15.69
C PRO A 137 24.27 -27.35 -15.50
N LEU A 138 24.60 -26.99 -14.25
CA LEU A 138 25.98 -26.75 -13.89
C LEU A 138 26.73 -28.03 -14.29
N PRO A 139 27.80 -27.93 -15.09
CA PRO A 139 28.62 -29.07 -15.44
C PRO A 139 28.92 -29.92 -14.19
N ASN A 140 28.66 -31.23 -14.26
CA ASN A 140 28.81 -32.17 -13.13
C ASN A 140 30.25 -32.24 -12.59
N ASP A 141 31.18 -31.62 -13.30
CA ASP A 141 32.61 -31.51 -13.09
C ASP A 141 33.02 -30.26 -12.27
N ILE A 142 32.08 -29.45 -11.78
CA ILE A 142 32.41 -28.31 -10.91
C ILE A 142 32.63 -28.78 -9.46
N GLU A 143 33.89 -28.77 -9.02
CA GLU A 143 34.26 -28.88 -7.61
C GLU A 143 33.74 -27.67 -6.80
N ASN A 144 33.22 -27.91 -5.59
CA ASN A 144 32.53 -26.92 -4.72
C ASN A 144 31.17 -26.41 -5.22
N ASN A 145 30.32 -27.30 -5.74
CA ASN A 145 28.92 -26.97 -5.96
C ASN A 145 28.23 -26.65 -4.60
N PRO A 146 27.63 -25.44 -4.42
CA PRO A 146 26.92 -25.08 -3.20
C PRO A 146 25.67 -25.93 -2.90
N PHE A 147 25.21 -26.75 -3.85
CA PHE A 147 24.14 -27.73 -3.66
C PHE A 147 24.63 -29.13 -3.20
N ASN A 148 25.95 -29.34 -3.09
CA ASN A 148 26.57 -30.59 -2.61
C ASN A 148 27.17 -30.46 -1.19
N ALA A 149 26.69 -29.49 -0.39
CA ALA A 149 27.05 -29.35 1.02
C ALA A 149 26.10 -30.15 1.93
#